data_AF-A0A7S3KKH8-F1
#
_entry.id   AF-A0A7S3KKH8-F1
#
_cell.length_a   1.000
_cell.length_b   1.000
_cell.length_c   1.000
_cell.angle_alpha   90.00
_cell.angle_beta   90.00
_cell.angle_gamma   90.00
#
_symmetry.space_group_name_H-M   'P 1'
#
loop_
_entity.id
_entity.type
_entity.pdbx_description
1 polymer ?
#
loop_
_entity_poly.entity_id
_entity_poly.type
_entity_poly.pdbx_seq_one_letter_code
_entity_poly.pdbx_strand_id
1 'polypeptide(L)'
;GDIEGIFGARIPLIKFTDKSTGIECDLSINNTNGIPNSRLTRIYCEFDQRVHIMVKYIRHIFKESGLLQGDQGCLNSYSIVLMVIAFCQSQEDPILPNLQEGAKDNDLIFYTTTKNRYGRAQVKEVKYSLNEDFETFKKEFGFKNKKTVAQLVAEFLIDFFLKGDIIKTHQIDIKKGGFFEGPT
;
A
#
# COMPACT_ATOMS: atom_id res chain seq x y z
N GLY A 1 18.20 -15.15 -21.49
CA GLY A 1 17.39 -15.94 -22.43
C GLY A 1 17.05 -15.04 -23.57
N ASP A 2 15.85 -15.19 -24.10
CA ASP A 2 15.26 -14.24 -25.03
C ASP A 2 15.07 -12.88 -24.36
N ILE A 3 15.19 -11.83 -25.17
CA ILE A 3 15.00 -10.43 -24.77
C ILE A 3 13.79 -9.94 -25.55
N GLU A 4 12.77 -9.47 -24.84
CA GLU A 4 11.51 -9.02 -25.43
C GLU A 4 11.26 -7.55 -25.09
N GLY A 5 10.98 -6.72 -26.10
CA GLY A 5 10.62 -5.32 -25.92
C GLY A 5 9.11 -5.12 -25.89
N ILE A 6 8.58 -4.55 -24.81
CA ILE A 6 7.17 -4.18 -24.65
C ILE A 6 7.04 -2.66 -24.68
N PHE A 7 7.05 -2.10 -25.89
CA PHE A 7 7.06 -0.63 -26.09
C PHE A 7 5.67 0.00 -26.15
N GLY A 8 4.61 -0.79 -26.37
CA GLY A 8 3.24 -0.30 -26.42
C GLY A 8 2.56 -0.10 -25.05
N ALA A 9 3.23 -0.45 -23.95
CA ALA A 9 2.71 -0.28 -22.61
C ALA A 9 2.82 1.18 -22.13
N ARG A 10 2.03 1.56 -21.10
CA ARG A 10 2.09 2.89 -20.47
C ARG A 10 3.49 3.27 -20.00
N ILE A 11 4.23 2.30 -19.46
CA ILE A 11 5.66 2.43 -19.16
C ILE A 11 6.38 1.40 -20.03
N PRO A 12 7.06 1.81 -21.11
CA PRO A 12 7.83 0.91 -21.95
C PRO A 12 8.89 0.15 -21.15
N LEU A 13 9.02 -1.14 -21.41
CA LEU A 13 9.97 -2.00 -20.70
C LEU A 13 10.55 -3.11 -21.60
N ILE A 14 11.68 -3.64 -21.17
CA ILE A 14 12.34 -4.81 -21.76
C ILE A 14 12.25 -5.96 -20.75
N LYS A 15 11.70 -7.10 -21.17
CA LYS A 15 11.72 -8.34 -20.39
C LYS A 15 12.88 -9.22 -20.81
N PHE A 16 13.56 -9.82 -19.85
CA PHE A 16 14.61 -10.79 -20.12
C PHE A 16 14.80 -11.72 -18.93
N THR A 17 15.26 -12.95 -19.19
CA THR A 17 15.71 -13.85 -18.11
C THR A 17 17.22 -13.80 -18.01
N ASP A 18 17.77 -13.49 -16.83
CA ASP A 18 19.20 -13.62 -16.58
C ASP A 18 19.61 -15.10 -16.70
N LYS A 19 20.55 -15.38 -17.61
CA LYS A 19 20.98 -16.75 -17.90
C LYS A 19 21.73 -17.40 -16.73
N SER A 20 22.36 -16.59 -15.87
CA SER A 20 23.18 -17.11 -14.77
C SER A 20 22.33 -17.56 -13.57
N THR A 21 21.26 -16.80 -13.27
CA THR A 21 20.40 -17.05 -12.11
C THR A 21 19.04 -17.66 -12.46
N GLY A 22 18.60 -17.57 -13.71
CA GLY A 22 17.26 -17.95 -14.14
C GLY A 22 16.16 -16.96 -13.72
N ILE A 23 16.53 -15.79 -13.17
CA ILE A 23 15.58 -14.77 -12.71
C ILE A 23 15.01 -14.01 -13.92
N GLU A 24 13.68 -13.89 -13.96
CA GLU A 24 12.98 -13.01 -14.89
C GLU A 24 13.09 -11.55 -14.42
N CYS A 25 13.44 -10.67 -15.34
CA CYS A 25 13.74 -9.27 -15.10
C CYS A 25 12.92 -8.38 -16.04
N ASP A 26 12.35 -7.32 -15.47
CA ASP A 26 11.72 -6.22 -16.19
C ASP A 26 12.61 -4.96 -16.08
N LEU A 27 13.07 -4.42 -17.21
CA LEU A 27 13.86 -3.19 -17.29
C LEU A 27 13.04 -2.08 -17.94
N SER A 28 12.62 -1.10 -17.14
CA SER A 28 11.91 0.11 -17.61
C SER A 28 12.79 1.35 -17.48
N ILE A 29 12.72 2.26 -18.44
CA ILE A 29 13.41 3.56 -18.39
C ILE A 29 12.39 4.64 -17.97
N ASN A 30 12.83 5.61 -17.15
CA ASN A 30 12.03 6.75 -16.70
C ASN A 30 10.80 6.42 -15.84
N ASN A 31 10.78 5.29 -15.14
CA ASN A 31 9.78 5.01 -14.11
C ASN A 31 10.09 5.79 -12.80
N THR A 32 10.03 7.12 -12.87
CA THR A 32 10.38 8.03 -11.76
C THR A 32 9.49 7.85 -10.53
N ASN A 33 8.26 7.36 -10.72
CA ASN A 33 7.30 7.09 -9.64
C ASN A 33 7.46 5.68 -9.03
N GLY A 34 8.10 4.74 -9.72
CA GLY A 34 8.21 3.35 -9.28
C GLY A 34 9.06 3.17 -8.02
N ILE A 35 10.18 3.90 -7.94
CA ILE A 35 11.10 3.88 -6.79
C ILE A 35 10.43 4.41 -5.50
N PRO A 36 9.86 5.63 -5.47
CA PRO A 36 9.22 6.15 -4.26
C PRO A 36 8.00 5.32 -3.84
N ASN A 37 7.20 4.80 -4.77
CA ASN A 37 6.06 3.93 -4.44
C ASN A 37 6.51 2.59 -3.84
N SER A 38 7.60 2.00 -4.35
CA SER A 38 8.17 0.77 -3.80
C SER A 38 8.74 1.00 -2.40
N ARG A 39 9.37 2.16 -2.16
CA ARG A 39 9.83 2.56 -0.82
C ARG A 39 8.66 2.75 0.14
N LEU A 40 7.62 3.45 -0.28
CA LEU A 40 6.45 3.72 0.56
C LEU A 40 5.73 2.43 0.96
N THR A 41 5.47 1.54 0.01
CA THR A 41 4.82 0.25 0.30
C THR A 41 5.65 -0.63 1.22
N ARG A 42 6.98 -0.60 1.06
CA ARG A 42 7.91 -1.24 2.01
C ARG A 42 7.76 -0.68 3.42
N ILE A 43 7.77 0.64 3.58
CA ILE A 43 7.61 1.29 4.89
C ILE A 43 6.29 0.87 5.54
N TYR A 44 5.18 0.84 4.79
CA TYR A 44 3.90 0.35 5.31
C TYR A 44 3.95 -1.11 5.77
N CYS A 45 4.62 -1.99 5.02
CA CYS A 45 4.78 -3.39 5.40
C CYS A 45 5.66 -3.60 6.64
N GLU A 46 6.63 -2.71 6.86
CA GLU A 46 7.54 -2.72 8.02
C GLU A 46 6.94 -1.97 9.24
N PHE A 47 5.91 -1.15 9.03
CA PHE A 47 5.24 -0.39 10.09
C PHE A 47 4.56 -1.31 11.10
N ASP A 48 3.83 -2.31 10.62
CA ASP A 48 3.16 -3.34 11.42
C ASP A 48 3.31 -4.71 10.74
N GLN A 49 3.85 -5.70 11.46
CA GLN A 49 4.13 -7.03 10.92
C GLN A 49 2.88 -7.71 10.34
N ARG A 50 1.68 -7.41 10.88
CA ARG A 50 0.41 -8.00 10.41
C ARG A 50 0.15 -7.63 8.96
N VAL A 51 0.55 -6.43 8.52
CA VAL A 51 0.33 -5.93 7.15
C VAL A 51 1.06 -6.81 6.14
N HIS A 52 2.34 -7.10 6.37
CA HIS A 52 3.10 -7.98 5.49
C HIS A 52 2.46 -9.38 5.39
N ILE A 53 1.95 -9.90 6.52
CA ILE A 53 1.37 -11.25 6.57
C ILE A 53 0.04 -11.26 5.80
N MET A 54 -0.80 -10.25 6.01
CA MET A 54 -2.05 -10.05 5.27
C MET A 54 -1.81 -9.98 3.77
N VAL A 55 -0.86 -9.15 3.31
CA VAL A 55 -0.50 -9.02 1.89
C VAL A 55 -0.14 -10.38 1.30
N LYS A 56 0.72 -11.16 1.98
CA LYS A 56 1.13 -12.49 1.50
C LYS A 56 -0.06 -13.44 1.38
N TYR A 57 -0.92 -13.48 2.41
CA TYR A 57 -2.05 -14.41 2.46
C TYR A 57 -3.13 -14.06 1.43
N ILE A 58 -3.51 -12.78 1.35
CA ILE A 58 -4.49 -12.28 0.38
C ILE A 58 -3.97 -12.47 -1.05
N ARG A 59 -2.69 -12.19 -1.29
CA ARG A 59 -2.07 -12.44 -2.60
C ARG A 59 -2.15 -13.91 -2.99
N HIS A 60 -1.88 -14.82 -2.05
CA HIS A 60 -2.00 -16.25 -2.32
C HIS A 60 -3.43 -16.63 -2.69
N ILE A 61 -4.42 -16.24 -1.88
CA ILE A 61 -5.84 -16.50 -2.17
C ILE A 61 -6.24 -15.96 -3.54
N PHE A 62 -5.87 -14.71 -3.86
CA PHE A 62 -6.27 -14.09 -5.12
C PHE A 62 -5.59 -14.77 -6.31
N LYS A 63 -4.34 -15.24 -6.14
CA LYS A 63 -3.65 -16.02 -7.16
C LYS A 63 -4.38 -17.34 -7.42
N GLU A 64 -4.67 -18.11 -6.38
CA GLU A 64 -5.36 -19.41 -6.51
C GLU A 64 -6.79 -19.25 -7.05
N SER A 65 -7.45 -18.14 -6.76
CA SER A 65 -8.77 -17.79 -7.31
C SER A 65 -8.73 -17.20 -8.72
N GLY A 66 -7.55 -17.07 -9.35
CA GLY A 66 -7.39 -16.51 -10.69
C GLY A 66 -7.63 -15.00 -10.82
N LEU A 67 -7.68 -14.27 -9.70
CA LEU A 67 -7.93 -12.81 -9.65
C LEU A 67 -6.66 -11.96 -9.87
N LEU A 68 -5.49 -12.60 -9.97
CA LEU A 68 -4.21 -11.96 -10.25
C LEU A 68 -3.71 -12.29 -11.66
N GLN A 69 -4.12 -11.46 -12.62
CA GLN A 69 -3.73 -11.54 -14.05
C GLN A 69 -3.66 -10.11 -14.62
N GLY A 70 -2.62 -9.36 -14.22
CA GLY A 70 -2.52 -7.92 -14.50
C GLY A 70 -2.46 -7.54 -15.99
N ASP A 71 -2.07 -8.49 -16.84
CA ASP A 71 -2.03 -8.41 -18.30
C ASP A 71 -3.39 -8.72 -18.96
N GLN A 72 -4.33 -9.32 -18.23
CA GLN A 72 -5.68 -9.65 -18.70
C GLN A 72 -6.78 -8.76 -18.09
N GLY A 73 -6.40 -7.63 -17.50
CA GLY A 73 -7.35 -6.70 -16.87
C GLY A 73 -7.78 -7.08 -15.45
N CYS A 74 -7.14 -8.08 -14.83
CA CYS A 74 -7.32 -8.40 -13.42
C CYS A 74 -6.37 -7.59 -12.52
N LEU A 75 -6.50 -7.74 -11.20
CA LEU A 75 -5.66 -7.03 -10.24
C LEU A 75 -4.18 -7.44 -10.40
N ASN A 76 -3.26 -6.52 -10.13
CA ASN A 76 -1.84 -6.84 -10.03
C ASN A 76 -1.39 -6.94 -8.56
N SER A 77 -0.18 -7.44 -8.32
CA SER A 77 0.33 -7.60 -6.95
C SER A 77 0.42 -6.27 -6.19
N TYR A 78 0.67 -5.16 -6.89
CA TYR A 78 0.70 -3.83 -6.28
C TYR A 78 -0.70 -3.37 -5.85
N SER A 79 -1.74 -3.68 -6.63
CA SER A 79 -3.14 -3.40 -6.26
C SER A 79 -3.52 -4.05 -4.93
N ILE A 80 -3.11 -5.31 -4.71
CA ILE A 80 -3.36 -5.99 -3.43
C ILE A 80 -2.69 -5.26 -2.26
N VAL A 81 -1.45 -4.81 -2.44
CA VAL A 81 -0.74 -4.04 -1.40
C VAL A 81 -1.51 -2.77 -1.06
N LEU A 82 -1.97 -2.03 -2.06
CA LEU A 82 -2.77 -0.81 -1.85
C LEU A 82 -4.10 -1.09 -1.17
N MET A 83 -4.81 -2.15 -1.56
CA MET A 83 -6.07 -2.56 -0.93
C MET A 83 -5.87 -2.87 0.56
N VAL A 84 -4.82 -3.61 0.92
CA VAL A 84 -4.51 -3.93 2.31
C VAL A 84 -4.12 -2.68 3.09
N ILE A 85 -3.29 -1.79 2.51
CA ILE A 85 -2.92 -0.53 3.17
C ILE A 85 -4.18 0.31 3.46
N ALA A 86 -5.05 0.49 2.46
CA ALA A 86 -6.28 1.26 2.60
C ALA A 86 -7.22 0.65 3.65
N PHE A 87 -7.39 -0.67 3.65
CA PHE A 87 -8.15 -1.38 4.68
C PHE A 87 -7.59 -1.17 6.09
N CYS A 88 -6.27 -1.19 6.24
CA CYS A 88 -5.60 -0.97 7.52
C CYS A 88 -5.71 0.49 8.00
N GLN A 89 -5.75 1.45 7.07
CA GLN A 89 -5.97 2.87 7.38
C GLN A 89 -7.44 3.15 7.77
N SER A 90 -8.40 2.44 7.16
CA SER A 90 -9.83 2.66 7.35
C SER A 90 -10.45 1.93 8.56
N GLN A 91 -9.65 1.24 9.36
CA GLN A 91 -10.15 0.61 10.59
C GLN A 91 -10.57 1.67 11.61
N GLU A 92 -11.58 1.35 12.43
CA GLU A 92 -12.02 2.23 13.54
C GLU A 92 -10.85 2.63 14.46
N ASP A 93 -10.04 1.65 14.83
CA ASP A 93 -8.67 1.87 15.32
C ASP A 93 -7.70 1.59 14.16
N PRO A 94 -7.09 2.62 13.54
CA PRO A 94 -6.19 2.44 12.42
C PRO A 94 -4.99 1.56 12.77
N ILE A 95 -4.65 0.64 11.87
CA ILE A 95 -3.44 -0.19 11.97
C ILE A 95 -2.26 0.52 11.31
N LEU A 96 -2.55 1.31 10.26
CA LEU A 96 -1.57 2.13 9.56
C LEU A 96 -1.99 3.60 9.61
N PRO A 97 -1.03 4.52 9.77
CA PRO A 97 -1.27 5.94 9.56
C PRO A 97 -1.37 6.27 8.06
N ASN A 98 -1.80 7.49 7.76
CA ASN A 98 -1.60 8.06 6.44
C ASN A 98 -0.24 8.76 6.38
N LEU A 99 0.77 8.04 5.88
CA LEU A 99 2.15 8.52 5.81
C LEU A 99 2.34 9.69 4.84
N GLN A 100 1.33 10.03 4.03
CA GLN A 100 1.37 11.09 3.02
C GLN A 100 0.42 12.24 3.34
N GLU A 101 -0.29 12.19 4.47
CA GLU A 101 -1.25 13.22 4.88
C GLU A 101 -0.56 14.58 4.94
N GLY A 102 -0.95 15.57 4.13
CA GLY A 102 -0.34 16.91 4.17
C GLY A 102 0.89 17.12 3.27
N ALA A 103 1.40 16.08 2.63
CA ALA A 103 2.57 16.17 1.74
C ALA A 103 2.30 17.04 0.51
N LYS A 104 3.21 17.99 0.24
CA LYS A 104 3.32 18.63 -1.08
C LYS A 104 4.13 17.71 -2.00
N ASP A 105 3.81 17.72 -3.30
CA ASP A 105 4.28 16.72 -4.26
C ASP A 105 5.79 16.40 -4.19
N ASN A 106 6.09 15.09 -4.29
CA ASN A 106 7.39 14.44 -4.46
C ASN A 106 8.37 14.36 -3.29
N ASP A 107 8.09 14.94 -2.13
CA ASP A 107 8.86 14.61 -0.92
C ASP A 107 8.07 13.58 -0.08
N LEU A 108 8.72 12.48 0.32
CA LEU A 108 8.25 11.61 1.41
C LEU A 108 8.34 12.41 2.72
N ILE A 109 7.46 13.39 2.90
CA ILE A 109 7.27 14.15 4.14
C ILE A 109 6.11 13.46 4.85
N PHE A 110 6.38 12.90 6.01
CA PHE A 110 5.35 12.32 6.86
C PHE A 110 4.85 13.43 7.80
N TYR A 111 3.55 13.55 8.00
CA TYR A 111 2.96 14.55 8.90
C TYR A 111 2.39 13.83 10.10
N THR A 112 2.46 14.47 11.27
CA THR A 112 1.84 13.96 12.50
C THR A 112 0.74 14.92 12.97
N THR A 113 -0.34 14.34 13.49
CA THR A 113 -1.43 15.07 14.15
C THR A 113 -1.26 14.95 15.66
N THR A 114 -0.86 16.05 16.30
CA THR A 114 -0.77 16.14 17.76
C THR A 114 -2.03 16.79 18.33
N LYS A 115 -2.52 16.34 19.50
CA LYS A 115 -3.58 17.08 20.21
C LYS A 115 -2.93 18.12 21.10
N ASN A 116 -3.29 19.39 20.93
CA ASN A 116 -2.90 20.40 21.90
C ASN A 116 -3.61 20.16 23.25
N ARG A 117 -3.18 20.86 24.29
CA ARG A 117 -3.73 20.83 25.66
C ARG A 117 -5.24 21.15 25.76
N TYR A 118 -5.87 21.57 24.67
CA TYR A 118 -7.31 21.85 24.54
C TYR A 118 -8.04 20.79 23.69
N GLY A 119 -7.38 19.68 23.35
CA GLY A 119 -7.97 18.57 22.59
C GLY A 119 -8.07 18.80 21.09
N ARG A 120 -7.57 19.93 20.55
CA ARG A 120 -7.59 20.21 19.10
C ARG A 120 -6.42 19.56 18.39
N ALA A 121 -6.71 18.89 17.28
CA ALA A 121 -5.72 18.36 16.35
C ALA A 121 -4.90 19.52 15.74
N GLN A 122 -3.57 19.44 15.89
CA GLN A 122 -2.58 20.31 15.26
C GLN A 122 -1.70 19.43 14.37
N VAL A 123 -1.74 19.69 13.06
CA VAL A 123 -0.87 19.05 12.08
C VAL A 123 0.50 19.73 12.14
N LYS A 124 1.56 18.97 12.42
CA LYS A 124 2.94 19.45 12.40
C LYS A 124 3.70 18.77 11.26
N GLU A 125 4.29 19.57 10.38
CA GLU A 125 5.21 19.10 9.36
C GLU A 125 6.51 18.65 10.03
N VAL A 126 6.86 17.37 9.90
CA VAL A 126 8.11 16.81 10.42
C VAL A 126 8.80 16.08 9.28
N LYS A 127 9.98 16.54 8.87
CA LYS A 127 10.81 15.82 7.89
C LYS A 127 11.52 14.68 8.62
N TYR A 128 11.05 13.45 8.48
CA TYR A 128 11.64 12.29 9.16
C TYR A 128 12.97 11.89 8.48
N SER A 129 14.06 11.94 9.23
CA SER A 129 15.30 11.24 8.88
C SER A 129 15.12 9.75 9.20
N LEU A 130 15.49 8.88 8.26
CA LEU A 130 14.98 7.51 8.07
C LEU A 130 15.12 6.51 9.23
N ASN A 131 15.77 6.80 10.36
CA ASN A 131 15.96 5.78 11.42
C ASN A 131 15.53 6.21 12.84
N GLU A 132 15.94 7.38 13.36
CA GLU A 132 15.61 7.76 14.75
C GLU A 132 14.19 8.32 14.89
N ASP A 133 13.74 9.08 13.88
CA ASP A 133 12.44 9.75 13.95
C ASP A 133 11.28 8.76 13.66
N PHE A 134 11.51 7.72 12.85
CA PHE A 134 10.48 6.76 12.47
C PHE A 134 10.03 5.87 13.65
N GLU A 135 10.98 5.42 14.46
CA GLU A 135 10.66 4.65 15.68
C GLU A 135 9.93 5.51 16.73
N THR A 136 10.26 6.80 16.80
CA THR A 136 9.54 7.77 17.64
C THR A 136 8.09 7.92 17.16
N PHE A 137 7.87 8.08 15.86
CA PHE A 137 6.53 8.15 15.28
C PHE A 137 5.71 6.87 15.52
N LYS A 138 6.31 5.68 15.37
CA LYS A 138 5.64 4.41 15.68
C LYS A 138 5.17 4.36 17.13
N LYS A 139 5.98 4.84 18.08
CA LYS A 139 5.59 4.92 19.49
C LYS A 139 4.42 5.88 19.71
N GLU A 140 4.45 7.05 19.08
CA GLU A 140 3.36 8.04 19.17
C GLU A 140 2.04 7.55 18.57
N PHE A 141 2.11 6.79 17.47
CA PHE A 141 0.94 6.19 16.82
C PHE A 141 0.19 5.21 17.75
N GLY A 142 0.93 4.48 18.60
CA GLY A 142 0.38 3.78 19.76
C GLY A 142 -0.34 2.45 19.50
N PHE A 143 -0.46 1.99 18.26
CA PHE A 143 -0.96 0.65 17.86
C PHE A 143 -2.15 0.13 18.69
N LYS A 144 -3.24 0.90 18.72
CA LYS A 144 -4.43 0.60 19.54
C LYS A 144 -5.15 -0.68 19.10
N ASN A 145 -5.21 -0.92 17.79
CA ASN A 145 -5.86 -2.09 17.21
C ASN A 145 -5.18 -3.40 17.63
N LYS A 146 -5.90 -4.27 18.33
CA LYS A 146 -5.41 -5.58 18.82
C LYS A 146 -5.93 -6.78 18.03
N LYS A 147 -6.62 -6.58 16.91
CA LYS A 147 -7.11 -7.69 16.07
C LYS A 147 -5.93 -8.54 15.58
N THR A 148 -6.15 -9.86 15.58
CA THR A 148 -5.21 -10.84 15.03
C THR A 148 -5.19 -10.76 13.51
N VAL A 149 -4.13 -11.29 12.88
CA VAL A 149 -4.07 -11.40 11.41
C VAL A 149 -5.28 -12.14 10.85
N ALA A 150 -5.71 -13.23 11.49
CA ALA A 150 -6.85 -14.03 11.03
C ALA A 150 -8.16 -13.21 11.02
N GLN A 151 -8.42 -12.43 12.08
CA GLN A 151 -9.57 -11.54 12.14
C GLN A 151 -9.52 -10.48 11.05
N LEU A 152 -8.35 -9.86 10.83
CA LEU A 152 -8.18 -8.82 9.82
C LEU A 152 -8.34 -9.36 8.40
N VAL A 153 -7.81 -10.55 8.11
CA VAL A 153 -8.00 -11.22 6.82
C VAL A 153 -9.47 -11.56 6.61
N ALA A 154 -10.16 -12.09 7.63
CA ALA A 154 -11.57 -12.41 7.52
C ALA A 154 -12.42 -11.15 7.24
N GLU A 155 -12.20 -10.07 7.99
CA GLU A 155 -12.87 -8.79 7.77
C GLU A 155 -12.59 -8.22 6.37
N PHE A 156 -11.32 -8.22 5.94
CA PHE A 156 -10.96 -7.80 4.59
C PHE A 156 -11.73 -8.58 3.53
N LEU A 157 -11.77 -9.91 3.62
CA LEU A 157 -12.48 -10.74 2.64
C LEU A 157 -14.00 -10.51 2.68
N ILE A 158 -14.58 -10.31 3.86
CA ILE A 158 -16.00 -9.99 4.02
C ILE A 158 -16.30 -8.64 3.34
N ASP A 159 -15.51 -7.61 3.63
CA ASP A 159 -15.72 -6.27 3.09
C ASP A 159 -15.54 -6.22 1.56
N PHE A 160 -14.56 -6.96 1.03
CA PHE A 160 -14.26 -6.96 -0.41
C PHE A 160 -15.11 -7.91 -1.26
N PHE A 161 -15.52 -9.08 -0.74
CA PHE A 161 -16.23 -10.09 -1.54
C PHE A 161 -17.68 -10.30 -1.14
N LEU A 162 -18.04 -10.13 0.13
CA LEU A 162 -19.39 -10.43 0.61
C LEU A 162 -20.27 -9.19 0.71
N LYS A 163 -19.70 -8.05 1.08
CA LYS A 163 -20.43 -6.78 1.12
C LYS A 163 -20.50 -6.08 -0.24
N GLY A 164 -19.80 -6.59 -1.26
CA GLY A 164 -20.06 -6.34 -2.69
C GLY A 164 -19.87 -4.92 -3.23
N ASP A 165 -19.77 -3.91 -2.37
CA ASP A 165 -19.81 -2.51 -2.78
C ASP A 165 -18.43 -1.89 -2.94
N ILE A 166 -17.44 -2.16 -2.09
CA ILE A 166 -16.19 -1.37 -2.06
C ILE A 166 -15.43 -1.35 -3.40
N ILE A 167 -15.35 -2.47 -4.12
CA ILE A 167 -14.66 -2.50 -5.43
C ILE A 167 -15.45 -1.74 -6.51
N LYS A 168 -16.78 -1.69 -6.39
CA LYS A 168 -17.68 -1.10 -7.41
C LYS A 168 -18.00 0.36 -7.12
N THR A 169 -18.07 0.75 -5.85
CA THR A 169 -18.57 2.04 -5.41
C THR A 169 -17.49 2.93 -4.81
N HIS A 170 -16.31 2.38 -4.49
CA HIS A 170 -15.23 3.14 -3.87
C HIS A 170 -13.92 3.12 -4.66
N GLN A 171 -13.25 4.28 -4.70
CA GLN A 171 -11.86 4.41 -5.11
C GLN A 171 -10.93 4.23 -3.92
N ILE A 172 -9.78 3.59 -4.16
CA ILE A 172 -8.72 3.43 -3.18
C ILE A 172 -7.77 4.62 -3.30
N ASP A 173 -7.64 5.41 -2.24
CA ASP A 173 -6.67 6.49 -2.14
C ASP A 173 -5.93 6.45 -0.79
N ILE A 174 -4.76 5.81 -0.81
CA ILE A 174 -3.90 5.70 0.37
C ILE A 174 -3.30 7.05 0.81
N LYS A 175 -3.34 8.09 -0.04
CA LYS A 175 -2.91 9.46 0.30
C LYS A 175 -3.97 10.22 1.07
N LYS A 176 -5.23 9.78 0.99
CA LYS A 176 -6.34 10.33 1.76
C LYS A 176 -6.76 9.42 2.92
N GLY A 177 -6.15 8.24 3.04
CA GLY A 177 -6.30 7.36 4.20
C GLY A 177 -7.37 6.28 4.05
N GLY A 178 -7.70 5.83 2.84
CA GLY A 178 -8.57 4.66 2.68
C GLY A 178 -9.42 4.64 1.42
N PHE A 179 -10.70 4.30 1.61
CA PHE A 179 -11.70 4.17 0.55
C PHE A 179 -12.56 5.43 0.47
N PHE A 180 -12.88 5.86 -0.74
CA PHE A 180 -13.70 7.03 -1.01
C PHE A 180 -14.81 6.67 -1.99
N GLU A 181 -16.04 7.08 -1.73
CA GLU A 181 -17.12 6.94 -2.72
C GLU A 181 -16.69 7.61 -4.04
N GLY A 182 -16.80 6.85 -5.14
CA GLY A 182 -16.50 7.38 -6.47
C GLY A 182 -17.47 8.50 -6.86
N PRO A 183 -17.11 9.38 -7.80
CA PRO A 183 -18.07 10.31 -8.37
C PRO A 183 -19.21 9.51 -9.03
N THR A 184 -20.44 9.74 -8.58
CA THR A 184 -21.68 9.27 -9.21
C THR A 184 -21.81 9.77 -10.64
#